data_AF-A0A6F9DX57-F1
#
_entry.id   AF-A0A6F9DX57-F1
#
_cell.length_a   1.000
_cell.length_b   1.000
_cell.length_c   1.000
_cell.angle_alpha   90.00
_cell.angle_beta   90.00
_cell.angle_gamma   90.00
#
_symmetry.space_group_name_H-M   'P 1'
#
loop_
_entity.id
_entity.type
_entity.pdbx_description
1 polymer ?
#
loop_
_entity_poly.entity_id
_entity_poly.type
_entity_poly.pdbx_seq_one_letter_code
_entity_poly.pdbx_strand_id
1 'polypeptide(L)'
;MVMDTRPKIKVRASRVRREFGAPFKFKDRDADPASTDQGLSASYLSCNSYSDKNYTLKKAELDNAVQAVPELVDGSSQTDWKHPVNASVQYEPRSISAEEAKAAQDTPEFEEFVKDALPRFELALQQNIIMDVFFDDWGVLGDEDTNFGSKSDSHLKEYQSFTDLQYSKDKTVTCVDWHPMVSEACVLFNHQLH
;
A
#
# COMPACT_ATOMS: atom_id res chain seq x y z
N MET A 1 -21.12 21.54 67.19
CA MET A 1 -21.14 20.83 65.89
C MET A 1 -22.35 21.32 65.12
N VAL A 2 -22.15 22.08 64.04
CA VAL A 2 -23.24 22.45 63.14
C VAL A 2 -23.45 21.27 62.20
N MET A 3 -24.55 20.55 62.39
CA MET A 3 -24.94 19.44 61.51
C MET A 3 -25.70 20.04 60.33
N ASP A 4 -25.20 19.84 59.11
CA ASP A 4 -25.85 20.32 57.89
C ASP A 4 -27.09 19.43 57.61
N THR A 5 -28.27 19.94 57.97
CA THR A 5 -29.55 19.20 57.95
C THR A 5 -30.27 19.25 56.60
N ARG A 6 -29.76 20.03 55.64
CA ARG A 6 -30.42 20.20 54.33
C ARG A 6 -29.98 19.12 53.32
N PRO A 7 -30.93 18.56 52.54
CA PRO A 7 -30.60 17.59 51.51
C PRO A 7 -29.74 18.23 50.41
N LYS A 8 -28.65 17.55 50.03
CA LYS A 8 -27.74 18.02 48.97
C LYS A 8 -28.38 17.82 47.60
N ILE A 9 -28.40 18.88 46.79
CA ILE A 9 -28.86 18.81 45.41
C ILE A 9 -27.77 18.18 44.56
N LYS A 10 -28.09 17.08 43.85
CA LYS A 10 -27.21 16.48 42.85
C LYS A 10 -27.67 16.90 41.46
N VAL A 11 -26.81 17.64 40.76
CA VAL A 11 -27.06 18.03 39.37
C VAL A 11 -26.20 17.15 38.47
N ARG A 12 -26.83 16.52 37.45
CA ARG A 12 -26.14 15.76 36.41
C ARG A 12 -26.34 16.47 35.08
N ALA A 13 -25.28 17.07 34.55
CA ALA A 13 -25.22 17.52 33.17
C ALA A 13 -24.61 16.40 32.32
N SER A 14 -25.33 15.95 31.28
CA SER A 14 -24.84 14.93 30.35
C SER A 14 -25.15 15.34 28.92
N ARG A 15 -24.25 15.03 27.99
CA ARG A 15 -24.39 15.31 26.56
C ARG A 15 -24.24 14.03 25.75
N VAL A 16 -24.88 13.95 24.58
CA VAL A 16 -24.79 12.79 23.68
C VAL A 16 -23.36 12.68 23.13
N ARG A 17 -22.80 11.46 23.11
CA ARG A 17 -21.38 11.21 22.77
C ARG A 17 -20.96 11.77 21.40
N ARG A 18 -21.86 11.76 20.40
CA ARG A 18 -21.59 12.31 19.06
C ARG A 18 -21.37 13.83 19.06
N GLU A 19 -21.82 14.53 20.09
CA GLU A 19 -21.69 15.98 20.20
C GLU A 19 -20.50 16.43 21.07
N PHE A 20 -19.73 15.48 21.61
CA PHE A 20 -18.46 15.80 22.26
C PHE A 20 -17.48 16.33 21.21
N GLY A 21 -16.91 17.52 21.45
CA GLY A 21 -15.98 18.18 20.53
C GLY A 21 -16.63 18.83 19.30
N ALA A 22 -17.96 18.80 19.16
CA ALA A 22 -18.64 19.49 18.07
C ALA A 22 -18.51 21.02 18.22
N PRO A 23 -18.28 21.78 17.13
CA PRO A 23 -18.16 23.23 17.18
C PRO A 23 -19.46 23.84 17.71
N PHE A 24 -19.36 24.58 18.81
CA PHE A 24 -20.50 25.27 19.43
C PHE A 24 -20.30 26.77 19.32
N LYS A 25 -21.33 27.48 18.84
CA LYS A 25 -21.34 28.94 18.80
C LYS A 25 -22.00 29.43 20.08
N PHE A 26 -21.20 29.93 21.01
CA PHE A 26 -21.71 30.67 22.15
C PHE A 26 -22.37 31.95 21.64
N LYS A 27 -23.52 32.28 22.21
CA LYS A 27 -24.16 33.58 22.03
C LYS A 27 -24.10 34.28 23.37
N ASP A 28 -23.48 35.46 23.39
CA ASP A 28 -23.60 36.34 24.53
C ASP A 28 -25.04 36.84 24.60
N ARG A 29 -25.66 36.67 25.77
CA ARG A 29 -26.98 37.22 26.05
C ARG A 29 -26.78 38.44 26.91
N ASP A 30 -27.12 39.61 26.37
CA ASP A 30 -27.13 40.85 27.14
C ASP A 30 -28.12 40.70 28.32
N ALA A 31 -27.72 41.21 29.49
CA ALA A 31 -28.51 41.15 30.71
C ALA A 31 -29.67 42.18 30.72
N ASP A 32 -30.27 42.44 29.57
CA ASP A 32 -31.35 43.41 29.42
C ASP A 32 -32.69 42.77 29.84
N PRO A 33 -33.36 43.29 30.88
CA PRO A 33 -34.64 42.76 31.34
C PRO A 33 -35.80 42.92 30.34
N ALA A 34 -35.60 43.65 29.22
CA ALA A 34 -36.67 43.97 28.28
C ALA A 34 -36.85 42.98 27.10
N SER A 35 -35.91 42.07 26.83
CA SER A 35 -36.03 41.16 25.68
C SER A 35 -37.01 40.01 25.97
N THR A 36 -38.29 40.26 25.74
CA THR A 36 -39.42 39.33 25.96
C THR A 36 -39.61 38.32 24.82
N ASP A 37 -38.58 38.05 24.00
CA ASP A 37 -38.83 37.35 22.73
C ASP A 37 -38.76 35.82 22.79
N GLN A 38 -38.49 35.22 23.95
CA GLN A 38 -38.55 33.76 24.11
C GLN A 38 -39.00 33.35 25.51
N GLY A 39 -40.25 33.65 25.88
CA GLY A 39 -41.13 32.86 26.78
C GLY A 39 -40.65 32.40 28.17
N LEU A 40 -39.41 32.66 28.58
CA LEU A 40 -38.82 32.34 29.87
C LEU A 40 -38.21 33.61 30.44
N SER A 41 -38.94 34.24 31.35
CA SER A 41 -38.47 35.35 32.18
C SER A 41 -37.37 34.87 33.13
N ALA A 42 -36.15 34.68 32.60
CA ALA A 42 -34.95 34.69 33.42
C ALA A 42 -34.66 36.15 33.82
N SER A 43 -35.60 36.73 34.56
CA SER A 43 -35.52 38.05 35.15
C SER A 43 -34.45 38.00 36.22
N TYR A 44 -33.55 38.99 36.19
CA TYR A 44 -32.64 39.32 37.26
C TYR A 44 -33.36 39.25 38.63
N LEU A 45 -33.09 38.21 39.43
CA LEU A 45 -33.57 38.15 40.81
C LEU A 45 -32.69 39.06 41.67
N SER A 46 -33.08 40.33 41.79
CA SER A 46 -32.48 41.23 42.76
C SER A 46 -32.83 40.75 44.18
N CYS A 47 -31.89 40.16 44.89
CA CYS A 47 -32.05 39.82 46.30
C CYS A 47 -31.70 41.06 47.13
N ASN A 48 -32.66 41.98 47.28
CA ASN A 48 -32.45 43.20 48.04
C ASN A 48 -32.41 42.86 49.53
N SER A 49 -31.42 43.39 50.26
CA SER A 49 -31.31 43.19 51.70
C SER A 49 -32.54 43.77 52.41
N TYR A 50 -33.33 42.92 53.07
CA TYR A 50 -34.43 43.35 53.92
C TYR A 50 -33.88 43.91 55.23
N SER A 51 -34.16 45.19 55.52
CA SER A 51 -33.74 45.84 56.76
C SER A 51 -34.70 45.46 57.90
N ASP A 52 -34.48 44.29 58.49
CA ASP A 52 -35.18 43.93 59.73
C ASP A 52 -34.69 44.85 60.87
N LYS A 53 -35.61 45.65 61.42
CA LYS A 53 -35.32 46.63 62.47
C LYS A 53 -35.21 46.01 63.87
N ASN A 54 -35.48 44.70 64.01
CA ASN A 54 -35.57 44.03 65.30
C ASN A 54 -34.46 42.99 65.52
N TYR A 55 -33.23 43.29 65.10
CA TYR A 55 -32.11 42.40 65.37
C TYR A 55 -31.44 42.75 66.70
N THR A 56 -31.48 41.84 67.67
CA THR A 56 -30.60 41.88 68.84
C THR A 56 -29.51 40.84 68.63
N LEU A 57 -28.50 41.16 67.81
CA LEU A 57 -27.36 40.25 67.60
C LEU A 57 -26.45 40.33 68.83
N LYS A 58 -26.52 39.32 69.70
CA LYS A 58 -25.47 39.08 70.68
C LYS A 58 -24.25 38.55 69.92
N LYS A 59 -23.18 39.36 69.84
CA LYS A 59 -21.87 38.90 69.36
C LYS A 59 -21.32 37.88 70.36
N ALA A 60 -21.34 36.60 69.99
CA ALA A 60 -20.53 35.59 70.64
C ALA A 60 -19.24 35.46 69.82
N GLU A 61 -18.09 35.81 70.42
CA GLU A 61 -16.80 35.53 69.80
C GLU A 61 -16.61 34.01 69.76
N LEU A 62 -16.49 33.48 68.54
CA LEU A 62 -16.25 32.07 68.29
C LEU A 62 -14.87 31.97 67.62
N ASP A 63 -13.92 31.44 68.37
CA ASP A 63 -12.59 31.16 67.87
C ASP A 63 -12.64 29.88 67.02
N ASN A 64 -12.72 30.05 65.70
CA ASN A 64 -12.84 28.98 64.73
C ASN A 64 -11.66 29.03 63.75
N ALA A 65 -10.92 27.94 63.64
CA ALA A 65 -9.95 27.75 62.57
C ALA A 65 -10.61 26.95 61.42
N VAL A 66 -10.40 27.40 60.17
CA VAL A 66 -10.85 26.69 58.96
C VAL A 66 -9.61 26.25 58.19
N GLN A 67 -9.47 24.94 58.00
CA GLN A 67 -8.47 24.39 57.09
C GLN A 67 -9.10 24.19 55.72
N ALA A 68 -8.68 25.00 54.74
CA ALA A 68 -9.21 24.98 53.37
C ALA A 68 -8.60 23.86 52.50
N VAL A 69 -7.68 23.07 53.05
CA VAL A 69 -6.95 22.04 52.30
C VAL A 69 -7.67 20.70 52.46
N PRO A 70 -8.10 20.05 51.37
CA PRO A 70 -8.66 18.70 51.42
C PRO A 70 -7.62 17.69 51.94
N GLU A 71 -8.08 16.66 52.64
CA GLU A 71 -7.20 15.58 53.13
C GLU A 71 -6.43 14.96 51.95
N LEU A 72 -5.10 14.96 52.04
CA LEU A 72 -4.24 14.31 51.07
C LEU A 72 -4.20 12.82 51.39
N VAL A 73 -4.55 11.99 50.41
CA VAL A 73 -4.46 10.54 50.50
C VAL A 73 -3.36 10.09 49.54
N ASP A 74 -2.36 9.40 50.07
CA ASP A 74 -1.30 8.82 49.26
C ASP A 74 -1.82 7.61 48.50
N GLY A 75 -1.63 7.61 47.18
CA GLY A 75 -1.98 6.52 46.29
C GLY A 75 -0.76 6.02 45.55
N SER A 76 -0.53 4.70 45.58
CA SER A 76 0.45 4.05 44.71
C SER A 76 -0.23 3.57 43.43
N SER A 77 0.38 3.79 42.28
CA SER A 77 0.00 3.13 41.03
C SER A 77 1.16 2.26 40.55
N GLN A 78 0.88 0.98 40.33
CA GLN A 78 1.80 0.05 39.68
C GLN A 78 1.13 -0.40 38.40
N THR A 79 1.80 -0.20 37.27
CA THR A 79 1.33 -0.64 35.96
C THR A 79 1.94 -2.00 35.64
N ASP A 80 1.09 -2.97 35.28
CA ASP A 80 1.56 -4.23 34.71
C ASP A 80 2.16 -3.98 33.33
N TRP A 81 3.43 -4.34 33.16
CA TRP A 81 4.12 -4.22 31.87
C TRP A 81 3.61 -5.28 30.88
N LYS A 82 2.69 -4.88 30.00
CA LYS A 82 2.25 -5.71 28.87
C LYS A 82 3.04 -5.30 27.63
N HIS A 83 4.01 -6.12 27.22
CA HIS A 83 4.72 -5.92 25.97
C HIS A 83 3.77 -6.29 24.80
N PRO A 84 3.47 -5.37 23.88
CA PRO A 84 2.74 -5.74 22.67
C PRO A 84 3.67 -6.55 21.76
N VAL A 85 3.27 -7.77 21.42
CA VAL A 85 3.94 -8.58 20.39
C VAL A 85 3.34 -8.20 19.04
N ASN A 86 4.19 -7.82 18.10
CA ASN A 86 3.81 -7.58 16.72
C ASN A 86 3.47 -8.93 16.05
N ALA A 87 2.23 -9.08 15.59
CA ALA A 87 1.80 -10.18 14.74
C ALA A 87 1.64 -9.68 13.31
N SER A 88 2.31 -10.33 12.36
CA SER A 88 2.08 -10.15 10.93
C SER A 88 1.44 -11.42 10.37
N VAL A 89 0.47 -11.24 9.48
CA VAL A 89 -0.10 -12.33 8.68
C VAL A 89 0.27 -12.09 7.22
N GLN A 90 0.78 -13.14 6.58
CA GLN A 90 1.05 -13.16 5.14
C GLN A 90 -0.01 -14.04 4.49
N TYR A 91 -0.66 -13.50 3.46
CA TYR A 91 -1.64 -14.26 2.67
C TYR A 91 -0.93 -15.02 1.56
N GLU A 92 -1.38 -16.24 1.30
CA GLU A 92 -0.99 -16.98 0.11
C GLU A 92 -1.67 -16.36 -1.13
N PRO A 93 -0.97 -16.27 -2.28
CA PRO A 93 -1.60 -15.85 -3.52
C PRO A 93 -2.80 -16.73 -3.86
N ARG A 94 -3.91 -16.13 -4.28
CA ARG A 94 -5.10 -16.88 -4.70
C ARG A 94 -4.73 -17.79 -5.88
N SER A 95 -4.79 -19.09 -5.67
CA SER A 95 -4.70 -20.08 -6.75
C SER A 95 -5.99 -20.07 -7.55
N ILE A 96 -5.89 -19.96 -8.87
CA ILE A 96 -7.03 -20.08 -9.79
C ILE A 96 -7.32 -21.57 -10.00
N SER A 97 -8.58 -21.97 -9.93
CA SER A 97 -8.97 -23.35 -10.22
C SER A 97 -8.83 -23.67 -11.72
N ALA A 98 -8.69 -24.95 -12.08
CA ALA A 98 -8.53 -25.36 -13.47
C ALA A 98 -9.74 -24.96 -14.36
N GLU A 99 -10.93 -24.84 -13.78
CA GLU A 99 -12.15 -24.42 -14.48
C GLU A 99 -12.15 -22.92 -14.77
N GLU A 100 -11.80 -22.10 -13.77
CA GLU A 100 -11.64 -20.65 -13.93
C GLU A 100 -10.52 -20.31 -14.93
N ALA A 101 -9.44 -21.08 -14.95
CA ALA A 101 -8.33 -20.90 -15.90
C ALA A 101 -8.76 -21.13 -17.35
N LYS A 102 -9.61 -22.14 -17.61
CA LYS A 102 -10.16 -22.39 -18.96
C LYS A 102 -11.10 -21.27 -19.39
N ALA A 103 -11.97 -20.82 -18.49
CA ALA A 103 -12.86 -19.70 -18.77
C ALA A 103 -12.09 -18.40 -19.09
N ALA A 104 -10.93 -18.20 -18.44
CA ALA A 104 -10.04 -17.07 -18.72
C ALA A 104 -9.29 -17.18 -20.06
N GLN A 105 -9.05 -18.40 -20.57
CA GLN A 105 -8.41 -18.61 -21.88
C GLN A 105 -9.34 -18.29 -23.05
N ASP A 106 -10.65 -18.46 -22.85
CA ASP A 106 -11.66 -18.22 -23.88
C ASP A 106 -12.00 -16.72 -24.05
N THR A 107 -11.37 -15.81 -23.30
CA THR A 107 -11.66 -14.37 -23.37
C THR A 107 -10.81 -13.67 -24.45
N PRO A 108 -11.36 -12.63 -25.11
CA PRO A 108 -10.63 -11.90 -26.15
C PRO A 108 -9.38 -11.18 -25.61
N GLU A 109 -9.39 -10.78 -24.34
CA GLU A 109 -8.24 -10.14 -23.70
C GLU A 109 -7.06 -11.10 -23.58
N PHE A 110 -7.33 -12.39 -23.35
CA PHE A 110 -6.28 -13.42 -23.31
C PHE A 110 -5.68 -13.64 -24.71
N GLU A 111 -6.50 -13.61 -25.76
CA GLU A 111 -6.02 -13.71 -27.14
C GLU A 111 -5.11 -12.53 -27.51
N GLU A 112 -5.46 -11.30 -27.10
CA GLU A 112 -4.63 -10.11 -27.30
C GLU A 112 -3.30 -10.22 -26.54
N PHE A 113 -3.35 -10.67 -25.28
CA PHE A 113 -2.15 -10.92 -24.49
C PHE A 113 -1.21 -11.93 -25.15
N VAL A 114 -1.76 -13.05 -25.67
CA VAL A 114 -0.96 -14.06 -26.38
C VAL A 114 -0.32 -13.45 -27.63
N LYS A 115 -1.07 -12.66 -28.41
CA LYS A 115 -0.53 -11.98 -29.60
C LYS A 115 0.61 -11.00 -29.27
N ASP A 116 0.54 -10.28 -28.14
CA ASP A 116 1.62 -9.39 -27.70
C ASP A 116 2.83 -10.16 -27.15
N ALA A 117 2.61 -11.29 -26.48
CA ALA A 117 3.67 -12.12 -25.93
C ALA A 117 4.43 -12.93 -27.00
N LEU A 118 3.73 -13.40 -28.05
CA LEU A 118 4.26 -14.29 -29.08
C LEU A 118 5.59 -13.80 -29.70
N PRO A 119 5.74 -12.54 -30.14
CA PRO A 119 6.99 -12.06 -30.73
C PRO A 119 8.21 -12.19 -29.79
N ARG A 120 8.01 -12.04 -28.48
CA ARG A 120 9.10 -12.18 -27.49
C ARG A 120 9.52 -13.64 -27.33
N PHE A 121 8.55 -14.55 -27.34
CA PHE A 121 8.82 -15.99 -27.34
C PHE A 121 9.51 -16.43 -28.62
N GLU A 122 9.06 -15.96 -29.78
CA GLU A 122 9.70 -16.26 -31.07
C GLU A 122 11.15 -15.78 -31.11
N LEU A 123 11.42 -14.57 -30.62
CA LEU A 123 12.79 -14.05 -30.54
C LEU A 123 13.68 -14.93 -29.64
N ALA A 124 13.19 -15.31 -28.46
CA ALA A 124 13.95 -16.17 -27.55
C ALA A 124 14.19 -17.57 -28.15
N LEU A 125 13.21 -18.13 -28.86
CA LEU A 125 13.36 -19.40 -29.56
C LEU A 125 14.38 -19.30 -30.70
N GLN A 126 14.33 -18.24 -31.50
CA GLN A 126 15.32 -17.99 -32.55
C GLN A 126 16.73 -17.87 -31.97
N GLN A 127 16.89 -17.12 -30.88
CA GLN A 127 18.18 -17.00 -30.19
C GLN A 127 18.72 -18.35 -29.72
N ASN A 128 17.87 -19.17 -29.09
CA ASN A 128 18.25 -20.52 -28.65
C ASN A 128 18.60 -21.47 -29.82
N ILE A 129 17.99 -21.28 -31.00
CA ILE A 129 18.32 -22.07 -32.20
C ILE A 129 19.66 -21.63 -32.79
N ILE A 130 19.94 -20.32 -32.81
CA ILE A 130 21.18 -19.78 -33.36
C ILE A 130 22.37 -20.25 -32.54
N MET A 131 22.29 -20.18 -31.21
CA MET A 131 23.41 -20.49 -30.34
C MET A 131 22.95 -20.99 -28.97
N ASP A 132 23.39 -22.20 -28.61
CA ASP A 132 23.26 -22.70 -27.24
C ASP A 132 24.43 -22.17 -26.39
N VAL A 133 24.18 -21.10 -25.63
CA VAL A 133 25.18 -20.48 -24.74
C VAL A 133 25.55 -21.40 -23.57
N PHE A 134 24.74 -22.44 -23.29
CA PHE A 134 25.01 -23.40 -22.23
C PHE A 134 25.67 -24.67 -22.74
N PHE A 135 26.04 -24.71 -24.01
CA PHE A 135 26.79 -25.81 -24.57
C PHE A 135 28.17 -25.90 -23.91
N ASP A 136 28.49 -27.07 -23.38
CA ASP A 136 29.79 -27.33 -22.75
C ASP A 136 30.83 -27.69 -23.81
N ASP A 137 31.49 -26.65 -24.36
CA ASP A 137 32.59 -26.83 -25.31
C ASP A 137 33.71 -27.73 -24.75
N TRP A 138 33.96 -27.67 -23.44
CA TRP A 138 35.04 -28.43 -22.80
C TRP A 138 34.73 -29.92 -22.71
N GLY A 139 33.46 -30.29 -22.58
CA GLY A 139 33.01 -31.68 -22.61
C GLY A 139 33.18 -32.35 -23.98
N VAL A 140 33.21 -31.57 -25.06
CA VAL A 140 33.36 -32.07 -26.44
C VAL A 140 34.82 -32.09 -26.91
N LEU A 141 35.69 -31.30 -26.29
CA LEU A 141 37.13 -31.24 -26.59
C LEU A 141 37.93 -32.42 -26.00
N GLY A 142 37.27 -33.40 -25.40
CA GLY A 142 37.90 -34.55 -24.76
C GLY A 142 38.26 -35.68 -25.73
N ASP A 143 39.58 -35.88 -25.88
CA ASP A 143 40.30 -37.12 -26.23
C ASP A 143 40.92 -37.26 -27.64
N GLU A 144 41.38 -36.16 -28.26
CA GLU A 144 42.42 -36.26 -29.30
C GLU A 144 43.71 -35.53 -28.91
N ASP A 145 44.51 -36.21 -28.09
CA ASP A 145 45.95 -35.97 -27.97
C ASP A 145 46.65 -36.59 -29.19
N THR A 146 46.39 -36.09 -30.39
CA THR A 146 47.04 -36.56 -31.62
C THR A 146 47.67 -35.43 -32.43
N ASN A 147 48.98 -35.33 -32.24
CA ASN A 147 49.98 -34.70 -33.11
C ASN A 147 49.77 -33.23 -33.48
N PHE A 148 50.23 -32.37 -32.57
CA PHE A 148 50.70 -31.03 -32.91
C PHE A 148 51.88 -31.12 -33.90
N GLY A 149 51.56 -31.05 -35.20
CA GLY A 149 52.54 -30.76 -36.25
C GLY A 149 52.42 -31.60 -37.51
N SER A 150 51.66 -31.12 -38.50
CA SER A 150 52.15 -31.05 -39.89
C SER A 150 51.16 -30.31 -40.79
N LYS A 151 51.67 -29.23 -41.39
CA LYS A 151 51.22 -28.61 -42.65
C LYS A 151 49.90 -27.83 -42.60
N SER A 152 50.01 -26.61 -43.09
CA SER A 152 48.90 -25.76 -43.54
C SER A 152 48.08 -26.49 -44.60
N ASP A 153 47.22 -27.40 -44.17
CA ASP A 153 46.22 -27.97 -45.03
C ASP A 153 45.09 -26.94 -45.12
N SER A 154 44.95 -26.33 -46.29
CA SER A 154 43.86 -25.40 -46.58
C SER A 154 42.58 -26.21 -46.71
N HIS A 155 42.11 -26.75 -45.59
CA HIS A 155 40.88 -27.49 -45.50
C HIS A 155 39.71 -26.50 -45.69
N LEU A 156 39.26 -26.35 -46.93
CA LEU A 156 37.94 -25.80 -47.20
C LEU A 156 36.92 -26.85 -46.74
N LYS A 157 36.52 -26.77 -45.46
CA LYS A 157 35.41 -27.55 -44.93
C LYS A 157 34.14 -26.75 -45.15
N GLU A 158 33.18 -27.35 -45.85
CA GLU A 158 31.83 -26.82 -45.93
C GLU A 158 31.22 -26.83 -44.52
N TYR A 159 30.91 -25.65 -44.00
CA TYR A 159 30.32 -25.50 -42.67
C TYR A 159 28.81 -25.80 -42.70
N GLN A 160 28.12 -25.30 -43.72
CA GLN A 160 26.68 -25.44 -43.86
C GLN A 160 26.25 -25.20 -45.31
N SER A 161 25.36 -26.04 -45.84
CA SER A 161 24.72 -25.83 -47.15
C SER A 161 23.33 -25.20 -46.95
N PHE A 162 23.04 -24.13 -47.68
CA PHE A 162 21.72 -23.49 -47.68
C PHE A 162 20.96 -23.84 -48.96
N THR A 163 19.93 -24.67 -48.85
CA THR A 163 19.06 -25.04 -49.98
C THR A 163 17.60 -24.88 -49.58
N ASP A 164 16.87 -24.00 -50.29
CA ASP A 164 15.45 -23.76 -50.03
C ASP A 164 14.60 -24.10 -51.27
N LEU A 165 13.85 -25.19 -51.20
CA LEU A 165 13.03 -25.66 -52.31
C LEU A 165 11.87 -24.71 -52.64
N GLN A 166 11.43 -23.87 -51.71
CA GLN A 166 10.32 -22.93 -51.95
C GLN A 166 10.80 -21.69 -52.71
N TYR A 167 11.94 -21.13 -52.32
CA TYR A 167 12.39 -19.85 -52.85
C TYR A 167 13.52 -19.93 -53.88
N SER A 168 14.28 -21.03 -53.91
CA SER A 168 15.45 -21.21 -54.81
C SER A 168 15.25 -22.25 -55.93
N LYS A 169 14.10 -22.91 -55.99
CA LYS A 169 13.80 -23.86 -57.07
C LYS A 169 13.80 -23.15 -58.44
N ASP A 170 14.59 -23.70 -59.36
CA ASP A 170 14.78 -23.21 -60.74
C ASP A 170 15.31 -21.76 -60.84
N LYS A 171 15.95 -21.25 -59.76
CA LYS A 171 16.60 -19.94 -59.76
C LYS A 171 18.10 -20.08 -59.58
N THR A 172 18.86 -19.29 -60.34
CA THR A 172 20.32 -19.24 -60.21
C THR A 172 20.69 -18.13 -59.23
N VAL A 173 21.49 -18.47 -58.21
CA VAL A 173 22.07 -17.48 -57.28
C VAL A 173 23.07 -16.62 -58.05
N THR A 174 22.83 -15.32 -58.12
CA THR A 174 23.70 -14.38 -58.85
C THR A 174 24.69 -13.64 -57.96
N CYS A 175 24.31 -13.38 -56.71
CA CYS A 175 25.21 -12.84 -55.71
C CYS A 175 24.82 -13.27 -54.30
N VAL A 176 25.83 -13.27 -53.43
CA VAL A 176 25.72 -13.56 -52.00
C VAL A 176 26.35 -12.38 -51.28
N ASP A 177 25.64 -11.82 -50.30
CA ASP A 177 26.16 -10.72 -49.46
C ASP A 177 25.95 -11.04 -47.98
N TRP A 178 26.83 -10.51 -47.13
CA TRP A 178 26.76 -10.71 -45.68
C TRP A 178 25.85 -9.65 -45.05
N HIS A 179 25.02 -10.04 -44.10
CA HIS A 179 24.13 -9.10 -43.43
C HIS A 179 24.95 -8.16 -42.52
N PRO A 180 24.86 -6.82 -42.68
CA PRO A 180 25.79 -5.88 -42.06
C PRO A 180 25.67 -5.77 -40.53
N MET A 181 24.57 -6.25 -39.94
CA MET A 181 24.29 -6.17 -38.50
C MET A 181 24.16 -7.55 -37.83
N VAL A 182 24.06 -8.63 -38.61
CA VAL A 182 23.86 -10.00 -38.07
C VAL A 182 25.02 -10.83 -38.56
N SER A 183 25.96 -11.14 -37.66
CA SER A 183 27.26 -11.74 -37.99
C SER A 183 27.17 -13.13 -38.61
N GLU A 184 26.03 -13.81 -38.50
CA GLU A 184 25.83 -15.19 -38.96
C GLU A 184 24.76 -15.31 -40.06
N ALA A 185 24.30 -14.19 -40.64
CA ALA A 185 23.30 -14.20 -41.70
C ALA A 185 23.90 -13.74 -43.04
N CYS A 186 23.61 -14.48 -44.11
CA CYS A 186 23.89 -14.09 -45.49
C CYS A 186 22.60 -14.01 -46.32
N VAL A 187 22.56 -13.09 -47.28
CA VAL A 187 21.42 -12.88 -48.18
C VAL A 187 21.77 -13.41 -49.56
N LEU A 188 20.89 -14.26 -50.11
CA LEU A 188 21.00 -14.81 -51.46
C LEU A 188 20.12 -14.00 -52.42
N PHE A 189 20.73 -13.41 -53.45
CA PHE A 189 19.98 -12.76 -54.52
C PHE A 189 19.85 -13.71 -55.71
N ASN A 190 18.60 -13.97 -56.09
CA ASN A 190 18.25 -14.89 -57.15
C ASN A 190 17.77 -14.13 -58.38
N HIS A 191 18.28 -14.49 -59.55
CA HIS A 191 17.75 -13.99 -60.82
C HIS A 191 16.74 -14.99 -61.39
N GLN A 192 15.56 -14.50 -61.74
CA GLN A 192 14.51 -15.31 -62.36
C GLN A 192 14.70 -15.26 -63.87
N LEU A 193 15.19 -16.34 -64.46
CA LEU A 193 15.22 -16.49 -65.92
C LEU A 193 13.77 -16.71 -66.40
N HIS A 194 13.27 -15.78 -67.21
CA HIS A 194 11.98 -15.89 -67.90
C HIS A 194 12.03 -16.90 -69.04
#